data_AF-A0A831JSN5-F1
#
_entry.id   AF-A0A831JSN5-F1
#
_cell.length_a   1.000
_cell.length_b   1.000
_cell.length_c   1.000
_cell.angle_alpha   90.00
_cell.angle_beta   90.00
_cell.angle_gamma   90.00
#
_symmetry.space_group_name_H-M   'P 1'
#
loop_
_entity.id
_entity.type
_entity.pdbx_description
1 polymer ?
#
loop_
_entity_poly.entity_id
_entity_poly.type
_entity_poly.pdbx_seq_one_letter_code
_entity_poly.pdbx_strand_id
1 'polypeptide(L)'
;MASGDISIPKGLKTQGDIRFQTNASGDIECPTVQCSSFQSEINASGDIDVQQVNCQKLQASINASGDMTVHKAVCQHASLTINASGDLMVPNLQCQEVVTATVNASGDMVIKGSCQEAVLRDNASGDLSADNLKAVKVDAAVYGSGDLSCRASRSITAKTYGSGSISYTGNPSQVVTEGKHIYKK
;
A
#
# COMPACT_ATOMS: atom_id res chain seq x y z
N MET A 1 24.76 -14.74 -3.29
CA MET A 1 24.19 -13.40 -3.11
C MET A 1 24.63 -12.92 -1.73
N ALA A 2 25.14 -11.68 -1.60
CA ALA A 2 25.56 -11.13 -0.32
C ALA A 2 24.36 -10.59 0.45
N SER A 3 24.31 -10.83 1.77
CA SER A 3 23.24 -10.43 2.69
C SER A 3 23.64 -9.20 3.52
N GLY A 4 24.33 -8.25 2.90
CA GLY A 4 24.80 -7.06 3.61
C GLY A 4 23.70 -6.02 3.73
N ASP A 5 23.55 -5.46 4.91
CA ASP A 5 22.60 -4.38 5.17
C ASP A 5 23.11 -3.06 4.60
N ILE A 6 22.17 -2.22 4.17
CA ILE A 6 22.42 -0.89 3.64
C ILE A 6 21.76 0.12 4.57
N SER A 7 22.57 0.77 5.39
CA SER A 7 22.13 1.92 6.19
C SER A 7 22.52 3.23 5.51
N ILE A 8 21.56 4.13 5.31
CA ILE A 8 21.76 5.44 4.68
C ILE A 8 21.49 6.54 5.70
N PRO A 9 22.35 6.73 6.72
CA PRO A 9 22.02 7.52 7.91
C PRO A 9 21.75 9.01 7.65
N LYS A 10 22.19 9.54 6.50
CA LYS A 10 21.96 10.93 6.09
C LYS A 10 20.74 11.11 5.19
N GLY A 11 20.06 10.03 4.82
CA GLY A 11 19.01 10.04 3.81
C GLY A 11 19.53 10.29 2.39
N LEU A 12 18.60 10.34 1.44
CA LEU A 12 18.86 10.60 0.03
C LEU A 12 18.01 11.77 -0.47
N LYS A 13 18.62 12.64 -1.27
CA LYS A 13 17.95 13.77 -1.91
C LYS A 13 18.43 13.94 -3.35
N THR A 14 17.50 13.92 -4.30
CA THR A 14 17.76 14.16 -5.72
C THR A 14 16.53 14.75 -6.40
N GLN A 15 16.71 15.29 -7.61
CA GLN A 15 15.59 15.64 -8.49
C GLN A 15 15.17 14.46 -9.38
N GLY A 16 15.99 13.41 -9.47
CA GLY A 16 15.71 12.20 -10.25
C GLY A 16 15.00 11.12 -9.44
N ASP A 17 15.13 9.89 -9.89
CA ASP A 17 14.49 8.72 -9.28
C ASP A 17 15.41 8.04 -8.28
N ILE A 18 14.82 7.42 -7.26
CA ILE A 18 15.52 6.57 -6.28
C ILE A 18 14.86 5.20 -6.31
N ARG A 19 15.68 4.15 -6.37
CA ARG A 19 15.24 2.76 -6.29
C ARG A 19 15.94 2.03 -5.15
N PHE A 20 15.17 1.46 -4.24
CA PHE A 20 15.64 0.49 -3.24
C PHE A 20 15.20 -0.91 -3.66
N GLN A 21 16.11 -1.88 -3.52
CA GLN A 21 15.84 -3.25 -3.91
C GLN A 21 16.60 -4.25 -3.03
N THR A 22 15.88 -5.14 -2.36
CA THR A 22 16.47 -6.31 -1.69
C THR A 22 16.33 -7.53 -2.61
N ASN A 23 17.45 -8.21 -2.91
CA ASN A 23 17.49 -9.44 -3.73
C ASN A 23 18.02 -10.65 -2.95
N ALA A 24 18.29 -10.46 -1.67
CA ALA A 24 18.76 -11.46 -0.73
C ALA A 24 18.12 -11.15 0.64
N SER A 25 18.79 -11.47 1.73
CA SER A 25 18.30 -11.26 3.09
C SER A 25 18.89 -10.02 3.78
N GLY A 26 19.43 -9.07 3.02
CA GLY A 26 20.00 -7.83 3.58
C GLY A 26 18.96 -6.72 3.58
N ASP A 27 18.97 -5.91 4.63
CA ASP A 27 17.95 -4.90 4.88
C ASP A 27 18.36 -3.53 4.34
N ILE A 28 17.39 -2.66 4.08
CA ILE A 28 17.63 -1.26 3.71
C ILE A 28 16.94 -0.35 4.71
N GLU A 29 17.73 0.45 5.40
CA GLU A 29 17.24 1.46 6.34
C GLU A 29 17.58 2.86 5.84
N CYS A 30 16.56 3.71 5.73
CA CYS A 30 16.74 5.09 5.30
C CYS A 30 15.83 6.07 6.07
N PRO A 31 16.38 7.07 6.79
CA PRO A 31 15.56 8.01 7.52
C PRO A 31 14.77 8.96 6.59
N THR A 32 15.35 9.36 5.46
CA THR A 32 14.66 10.30 4.55
C THR A 32 14.98 10.02 3.08
N VAL A 33 13.95 10.05 2.23
CA VAL A 33 14.07 9.99 0.78
C VAL A 33 13.32 11.16 0.17
N GLN A 34 14.02 11.99 -0.62
CA GLN A 34 13.45 13.07 -1.40
C GLN A 34 13.84 12.90 -2.88
N CYS A 35 12.87 12.66 -3.75
CA CYS A 35 13.10 12.38 -5.17
C CYS A 35 11.88 12.75 -6.03
N SER A 36 11.98 12.54 -7.35
CA SER A 36 10.82 12.60 -8.25
C SER A 36 9.99 11.32 -8.12
N SER A 37 10.59 10.15 -8.38
CA SER A 37 9.97 8.84 -8.19
C SER A 37 10.74 8.04 -7.15
N PHE A 38 10.03 7.43 -6.20
CA PHE A 38 10.60 6.44 -5.29
C PHE A 38 10.04 5.06 -5.63
N GLN A 39 10.93 4.14 -5.96
CA GLN A 39 10.62 2.74 -6.18
C GLN A 39 11.28 1.90 -5.08
N SER A 40 10.52 1.04 -4.44
CA SER A 40 11.01 0.13 -3.41
C SER A 40 10.55 -1.29 -3.72
N GLU A 41 11.47 -2.24 -3.78
CA GLU A 41 11.17 -3.62 -4.16
C GLU A 41 11.84 -4.62 -3.22
N ILE A 42 11.07 -5.57 -2.68
CA ILE A 42 11.58 -6.72 -1.93
C ILE A 42 11.42 -7.97 -2.79
N ASN A 43 12.53 -8.58 -3.22
CA ASN A 43 12.52 -9.78 -4.07
C ASN A 43 12.99 -11.06 -3.37
N ALA A 44 13.32 -10.97 -2.07
CA ALA A 44 13.70 -12.10 -1.25
C ALA A 44 13.19 -11.90 0.19
N SER A 45 14.05 -12.03 1.19
CA SER A 45 13.66 -12.02 2.60
C SER A 45 14.26 -10.86 3.39
N GLY A 46 14.82 -9.86 2.72
CA GLY A 46 15.34 -8.64 3.36
C GLY A 46 14.28 -7.56 3.39
N ASP A 47 14.32 -6.74 4.42
CA ASP A 47 13.30 -5.77 4.75
C ASP A 47 13.70 -4.37 4.30
N ILE A 48 12.70 -3.48 4.13
CA ILE A 48 12.93 -2.08 3.82
C ILE A 48 12.18 -1.20 4.81
N ASP A 49 12.93 -0.43 5.62
CA ASP A 49 12.39 0.55 6.55
C ASP A 49 12.76 1.97 6.12
N VAL A 50 11.74 2.80 5.85
CA VAL A 50 11.91 4.20 5.47
C VAL A 50 11.07 5.11 6.36
N GLN A 51 11.73 6.01 7.09
CA GLN A 51 11.04 6.87 8.05
C GLN A 51 10.23 7.97 7.36
N GLN A 52 10.76 8.59 6.29
CA GLN A 52 10.00 9.59 5.52
C GLN A 52 10.35 9.57 4.03
N VAL A 53 9.33 9.55 3.17
CA VAL A 53 9.43 9.72 1.72
C VAL A 53 8.69 10.98 1.28
N ASN A 54 9.33 11.79 0.44
CA ASN A 54 8.70 12.89 -0.29
C ASN A 54 9.02 12.76 -1.77
N CYS A 55 8.02 12.44 -2.58
CA CYS A 55 8.16 12.22 -4.01
C CYS A 55 6.90 12.64 -4.78
N GLN A 56 6.95 12.64 -6.10
CA GLN A 56 5.73 12.72 -6.92
C GLN A 56 5.06 11.34 -7.01
N LYS A 57 5.85 10.29 -7.26
CA LYS A 57 5.36 8.92 -7.42
C LYS A 57 5.99 7.99 -6.40
N LEU A 58 5.16 7.33 -5.59
CA LEU A 58 5.56 6.24 -4.69
C LEU A 58 5.19 4.91 -5.33
N GLN A 59 6.17 4.00 -5.46
CA GLN A 59 5.97 2.62 -5.91
C GLN A 59 6.61 1.68 -4.90
N ALA A 60 5.81 0.81 -4.28
CA ALA A 60 6.30 -0.21 -3.36
C ALA A 60 5.78 -1.58 -3.81
N SER A 61 6.67 -2.56 -3.93
CA SER A 61 6.31 -3.93 -4.27
C SER A 61 7.03 -4.96 -3.40
N ILE A 62 6.28 -5.91 -2.85
CA ILE A 62 6.82 -7.07 -2.15
C ILE A 62 6.56 -8.30 -3.00
N ASN A 63 7.63 -8.95 -3.45
CA ASN A 63 7.59 -10.09 -4.37
C ASN A 63 8.01 -11.41 -3.70
N ALA A 64 8.33 -11.38 -2.41
CA ALA A 64 8.75 -12.53 -1.64
C ALA A 64 8.29 -12.40 -0.17
N SER A 65 9.14 -12.68 0.81
CA SER A 65 8.73 -12.85 2.21
C SER A 65 9.25 -11.80 3.16
N GLY A 66 10.03 -10.82 2.70
CA GLY A 66 10.44 -9.67 3.51
C GLY A 66 9.37 -8.59 3.56
N ASP A 67 9.47 -7.73 4.56
CA ASP A 67 8.46 -6.73 4.91
C ASP A 67 8.95 -5.32 4.60
N MET A 68 8.00 -4.42 4.32
CA MET A 68 8.29 -3.03 4.04
C MET A 68 7.47 -2.10 4.92
N THR A 69 8.16 -1.18 5.58
CA THR A 69 7.52 -0.08 6.31
C THR A 69 7.96 1.26 5.75
N VAL A 70 6.98 2.07 5.32
CA VAL A 70 7.19 3.47 4.98
C VAL A 70 6.40 4.32 5.98
N HIS A 71 7.04 4.73 7.08
CA HIS A 71 6.37 5.36 8.23
C HIS A 71 5.58 6.60 7.84
N LYS A 72 6.14 7.42 6.95
CA LYS A 72 5.46 8.60 6.39
C LYS A 72 5.79 8.78 4.92
N ALA A 73 4.77 8.98 4.10
CA ALA A 73 4.93 9.28 2.68
C ALA A 73 4.09 10.50 2.29
N VAL A 74 4.68 11.44 1.56
CA VAL A 74 3.99 12.56 0.89
C VAL A 74 4.21 12.38 -0.60
N CYS A 75 3.12 12.19 -1.35
CA CYS A 75 3.20 11.98 -2.79
C CYS A 75 1.98 12.49 -3.58
N GLN A 76 2.11 12.54 -4.91
CA GLN A 76 0.98 12.81 -5.80
C GLN A 76 0.22 11.52 -6.12
N HIS A 77 0.95 10.43 -6.39
CA HIS A 77 0.41 9.10 -6.65
C HIS A 77 1.14 8.03 -5.85
N ALA A 78 0.42 6.99 -5.43
CA ALA A 78 1.00 5.81 -4.80
C ALA A 78 0.51 4.52 -5.48
N SER A 79 1.44 3.60 -5.76
CA SER A 79 1.17 2.26 -6.23
C SER A 79 1.83 1.27 -5.29
N LEU A 80 1.02 0.49 -4.58
CA LEU A 80 1.44 -0.40 -3.51
C LEU A 80 0.98 -1.83 -3.86
N THR A 81 1.90 -2.77 -3.89
CA THR A 81 1.60 -4.14 -4.34
C THR A 81 2.27 -5.20 -3.46
N ILE A 82 1.52 -6.22 -3.06
CA ILE A 82 2.05 -7.45 -2.47
C ILE A 82 1.76 -8.60 -3.43
N ASN A 83 2.80 -9.31 -3.87
CA ASN A 83 2.73 -10.44 -4.79
C ASN A 83 3.03 -11.79 -4.12
N ALA A 84 3.43 -11.79 -2.85
CA ALA A 84 3.81 -12.99 -2.10
C ALA A 84 3.32 -12.89 -0.64
N SER A 85 4.18 -13.22 0.33
CA SER A 85 3.76 -13.45 1.73
C SER A 85 4.28 -12.41 2.72
N GLY A 86 5.09 -11.43 2.28
CA GLY A 86 5.51 -10.33 3.14
C GLY A 86 4.49 -9.18 3.19
N ASP A 87 4.64 -8.32 4.18
CA ASP A 87 3.67 -7.31 4.58
C ASP A 87 4.13 -5.89 4.26
N LEU A 88 3.18 -5.03 3.89
CA LEU A 88 3.44 -3.62 3.58
C LEU A 88 2.67 -2.69 4.52
N MET A 89 3.39 -1.86 5.26
CA MET A 89 2.81 -0.88 6.16
C MET A 89 3.16 0.57 5.76
N VAL A 90 2.12 1.39 5.57
CA VAL A 90 2.24 2.84 5.35
C VAL A 90 1.30 3.58 6.33
N PRO A 91 1.73 3.83 7.58
CA PRO A 91 0.86 4.34 8.63
C PRO A 91 0.58 5.85 8.53
N ASN A 92 1.26 6.58 7.64
CA ASN A 92 1.00 8.00 7.39
C ASN A 92 1.24 8.39 5.91
N LEU A 93 0.27 8.09 5.06
CA LEU A 93 0.26 8.43 3.64
C LEU A 93 -0.54 9.71 3.38
N GLN A 94 0.14 10.75 2.89
CA GLN A 94 -0.47 11.97 2.35
C GLN A 94 -0.35 11.95 0.83
N CYS A 95 -1.31 11.29 0.17
CA CYS A 95 -1.37 11.22 -1.30
C CYS A 95 -2.33 12.29 -1.83
N GLN A 96 -1.90 13.09 -2.81
CA GLN A 96 -2.73 14.18 -3.34
C GLN A 96 -3.81 13.70 -4.29
N GLU A 97 -3.57 12.61 -5.02
CA GLU A 97 -4.50 12.12 -6.04
C GLU A 97 -4.90 10.68 -5.74
N VAL A 98 -4.21 9.72 -6.36
CA VAL A 98 -4.65 8.32 -6.43
C VAL A 98 -3.72 7.41 -5.64
N VAL A 99 -4.32 6.55 -4.81
CA VAL A 99 -3.67 5.40 -4.19
C VAL A 99 -4.20 4.14 -4.85
N THR A 100 -3.32 3.37 -5.48
CA THR A 100 -3.63 2.02 -5.97
C THR A 100 -2.94 1.02 -5.06
N ALA A 101 -3.73 0.13 -4.45
CA ALA A 101 -3.24 -0.88 -3.52
C ALA A 101 -3.75 -2.27 -3.94
N THR A 102 -2.84 -3.21 -4.16
CA THR A 102 -3.17 -4.56 -4.63
C THR A 102 -2.48 -5.63 -3.79
N VAL A 103 -3.25 -6.59 -3.29
CA VAL A 103 -2.75 -7.83 -2.67
C VAL A 103 -3.07 -8.99 -3.61
N ASN A 104 -2.04 -9.72 -4.05
CA ASN A 104 -2.17 -10.82 -5.02
C ASN A 104 -1.94 -12.20 -4.41
N ALA A 105 -1.52 -12.29 -3.14
CA ALA A 105 -1.19 -13.54 -2.47
C ALA A 105 -1.66 -13.51 -1.01
N SER A 106 -0.79 -13.78 -0.03
CA SER A 106 -1.18 -14.02 1.36
C SER A 106 -0.63 -13.01 2.36
N GLY A 107 0.15 -12.02 1.92
CA GLY A 107 0.63 -10.94 2.79
C GLY A 107 -0.41 -9.85 2.98
N ASP A 108 -0.24 -9.08 4.06
CA ASP A 108 -1.18 -8.07 4.51
C ASP A 108 -0.70 -6.65 4.18
N MET A 109 -1.64 -5.77 3.83
CA MET A 109 -1.36 -4.38 3.52
C MET A 109 -2.11 -3.44 4.45
N VAL A 110 -1.39 -2.57 5.16
CA VAL A 110 -1.98 -1.56 6.05
C VAL A 110 -1.64 -0.17 5.56
N ILE A 111 -2.67 0.62 5.22
CA ILE A 111 -2.54 1.99 4.72
C ILE A 111 -3.39 2.93 5.56
N LYS A 112 -2.78 3.99 6.10
CA LYS A 112 -3.49 5.04 6.84
C LYS A 112 -3.11 6.42 6.32
N GLY A 113 -4.01 7.39 6.41
CA GLY A 113 -3.75 8.78 5.97
C GLY A 113 -4.89 9.37 5.15
N SER A 114 -4.60 9.94 3.98
CA SER A 114 -5.60 10.57 3.11
C SER A 114 -5.24 10.51 1.62
N CYS A 115 -6.26 10.44 0.76
CA CYS A 115 -6.15 10.59 -0.70
C CYS A 115 -7.46 11.11 -1.32
N GLN A 116 -7.42 11.50 -2.60
CA GLN A 116 -8.65 11.80 -3.35
C GLN A 116 -9.34 10.52 -3.78
N GLU A 117 -8.60 9.60 -4.39
CA GLU A 117 -9.13 8.35 -4.91
C GLU A 117 -8.31 7.17 -4.39
N ALA A 118 -8.99 6.11 -3.98
CA ALA A 118 -8.38 4.85 -3.60
C ALA A 118 -8.94 3.73 -4.49
N VAL A 119 -8.06 3.03 -5.20
CA VAL A 119 -8.36 1.81 -5.95
C VAL A 119 -7.74 0.64 -5.18
N LEU A 120 -8.58 -0.18 -4.57
CA LEU A 120 -8.17 -1.20 -3.61
C LEU A 120 -8.58 -2.58 -4.14
N ARG A 121 -7.61 -3.50 -4.23
CA ARG A 121 -7.84 -4.85 -4.78
C ARG A 121 -7.21 -5.89 -3.88
N ASP A 122 -8.01 -6.86 -3.45
CA ASP A 122 -7.51 -8.10 -2.89
C ASP A 122 -7.93 -9.25 -3.82
N ASN A 123 -6.93 -9.92 -4.38
CA ASN A 123 -7.11 -10.97 -5.37
C ASN A 123 -6.95 -12.39 -4.80
N ALA A 124 -6.57 -12.53 -3.52
CA ALA A 124 -6.20 -13.82 -2.94
C ALA A 124 -6.64 -13.95 -1.47
N SER A 125 -5.74 -14.20 -0.54
CA SER A 125 -6.10 -14.55 0.84
C SER A 125 -5.48 -13.66 1.90
N GLY A 126 -4.75 -12.61 1.50
CA GLY A 126 -4.23 -11.61 2.41
C GLY A 126 -5.25 -10.49 2.65
N ASP A 127 -5.03 -9.70 3.69
CA ASP A 127 -5.95 -8.64 4.07
C ASP A 127 -5.46 -7.26 3.61
N LEU A 128 -6.41 -6.41 3.22
CA LEU A 128 -6.13 -5.01 2.86
C LEU A 128 -6.86 -4.08 3.84
N SER A 129 -6.10 -3.53 4.79
CA SER A 129 -6.60 -2.59 5.79
C SER A 129 -6.34 -1.12 5.40
N ALA A 130 -7.40 -0.45 4.96
CA ALA A 130 -7.42 0.96 4.58
C ALA A 130 -8.60 1.72 5.24
N ASP A 131 -9.15 1.21 6.34
CA ASP A 131 -10.22 1.84 7.13
C ASP A 131 -9.82 3.22 7.69
N ASN A 132 -8.52 3.42 7.90
CA ASN A 132 -7.92 4.67 8.36
C ASN A 132 -7.31 5.52 7.22
N LEU A 133 -7.52 5.13 5.96
CA LEU A 133 -7.21 5.95 4.78
C LEU A 133 -8.45 6.80 4.44
N LYS A 134 -8.40 8.10 4.74
CA LYS A 134 -9.48 9.05 4.45
C LYS A 134 -9.53 9.36 2.96
N ALA A 135 -10.21 8.52 2.18
CA ALA A 135 -10.40 8.72 0.74
C ALA A 135 -11.69 9.49 0.43
N VAL A 136 -11.69 10.29 -0.64
CA VAL A 136 -12.92 10.94 -1.15
C VAL A 136 -13.76 9.94 -1.95
N LYS A 137 -13.12 9.23 -2.87
CA LYS A 137 -13.72 8.16 -3.66
C LYS A 137 -12.98 6.84 -3.42
N VAL A 138 -13.72 5.74 -3.34
CA VAL A 138 -13.16 4.40 -3.23
C VAL A 138 -13.73 3.51 -4.33
N ASP A 139 -12.86 2.79 -5.03
CA ASP A 139 -13.19 1.63 -5.86
C ASP A 139 -12.50 0.40 -5.25
N ALA A 140 -13.27 -0.44 -4.57
CA ALA A 140 -12.79 -1.61 -3.86
C ALA A 140 -13.32 -2.90 -4.50
N ALA A 141 -12.45 -3.87 -4.73
CA ALA A 141 -12.87 -5.20 -5.16
C ALA A 141 -12.10 -6.31 -4.44
N VAL A 142 -12.81 -7.36 -4.05
CA VAL A 142 -12.26 -8.60 -3.48
C VAL A 142 -12.63 -9.76 -4.40
N TYR A 143 -11.61 -10.44 -4.92
CA TYR A 143 -11.78 -11.62 -5.78
C TYR A 143 -11.52 -12.93 -5.05
N GLY A 144 -10.73 -12.89 -3.98
CA GLY A 144 -10.35 -14.08 -3.22
C GLY A 144 -11.16 -14.29 -1.95
N SER A 145 -10.48 -14.76 -0.90
CA SER A 145 -11.05 -15.06 0.42
C SER A 145 -10.62 -14.09 1.52
N GLY A 146 -9.75 -13.13 1.23
CA GLY A 146 -9.28 -12.12 2.19
C GLY A 146 -10.32 -11.02 2.46
N ASP A 147 -10.01 -10.18 3.44
CA ASP A 147 -10.86 -9.08 3.86
C ASP A 147 -10.28 -7.71 3.47
N LEU A 148 -11.14 -6.86 2.92
CA LEU A 148 -10.81 -5.48 2.57
C LEU A 148 -11.60 -4.52 3.44
N SER A 149 -10.90 -3.68 4.21
CA SER A 149 -11.51 -2.59 4.97
C SER A 149 -11.13 -1.23 4.39
N CYS A 150 -12.09 -0.31 4.26
CA CYS A 150 -11.84 1.00 3.65
C CYS A 150 -12.72 2.11 4.22
N ARG A 151 -12.41 3.36 3.88
CA ARG A 151 -13.21 4.53 4.26
C ARG A 151 -13.41 5.48 3.09
N ALA A 152 -14.67 5.80 2.81
CA ALA A 152 -15.05 6.75 1.78
C ALA A 152 -15.86 7.92 2.36
N SER A 153 -15.61 9.13 1.89
CA SER A 153 -16.36 10.32 2.31
C SER A 153 -17.40 10.80 1.30
N ARG A 154 -17.27 10.48 0.00
CA ARG A 154 -18.22 10.91 -1.04
C ARG A 154 -18.81 9.75 -1.83
N SER A 155 -17.97 8.86 -2.36
CA SER A 155 -18.44 7.73 -3.18
C SER A 155 -17.68 6.44 -2.88
N ILE A 156 -18.38 5.32 -2.93
CA ILE A 156 -17.79 3.98 -2.89
C ILE A 156 -18.44 3.09 -3.94
N THR A 157 -17.60 2.41 -4.71
CA THR A 157 -17.94 1.20 -5.45
C THR A 157 -17.27 0.03 -4.73
N ALA A 158 -18.04 -0.95 -4.28
CA ALA A 158 -17.53 -2.13 -3.60
C ALA A 158 -18.02 -3.39 -4.31
N LYS A 159 -17.10 -4.28 -4.69
CA LYS A 159 -17.42 -5.50 -5.44
C LYS A 159 -16.79 -6.73 -4.84
N THR A 160 -17.56 -7.79 -4.66
CA THR A 160 -17.03 -9.08 -4.19
C THR A 160 -17.37 -10.17 -5.19
N TYR A 161 -16.36 -10.97 -5.54
CA TYR A 161 -16.49 -12.10 -6.48
C TYR A 161 -16.16 -13.45 -5.83
N GLY A 162 -15.44 -13.45 -4.72
CA GLY A 162 -15.06 -14.64 -3.96
C GLY A 162 -15.82 -14.81 -2.65
N SER A 163 -15.17 -15.46 -1.68
CA SER A 163 -15.71 -15.71 -0.34
C SER A 163 -15.30 -14.65 0.69
N GLY A 164 -14.40 -13.74 0.31
CA GLY A 164 -13.93 -12.64 1.15
C GLY A 164 -14.98 -11.55 1.37
N SER A 165 -14.64 -10.54 2.17
CA SER A 165 -15.57 -9.47 2.53
C SER A 165 -15.02 -8.07 2.30
N ILE A 166 -15.93 -7.12 2.10
CA ILE A 166 -15.60 -5.69 2.10
C ILE A 166 -16.34 -5.02 3.26
N SER A 167 -15.59 -4.39 4.16
CA SER A 167 -16.13 -3.52 5.19
C SER A 167 -15.78 -2.07 4.91
N TYR A 168 -16.76 -1.17 4.84
CA TYR A 168 -16.48 0.24 4.63
C TYR A 168 -17.06 1.13 5.72
N THR A 169 -16.33 2.20 6.07
CA THR A 169 -16.79 3.25 7.00
C THR A 169 -16.96 4.59 6.28
N GLY A 170 -17.56 5.55 6.99
CA GLY A 170 -17.82 6.90 6.50
C GLY A 170 -19.27 7.08 6.04
N ASN A 171 -19.54 8.23 5.43
CA ASN A 171 -20.89 8.60 4.97
C ASN A 171 -20.89 9.04 3.50
N PRO A 172 -20.48 8.15 2.56
CA PRO A 172 -20.55 8.46 1.15
C PRO A 172 -22.01 8.63 0.71
N SER A 173 -22.28 9.68 -0.07
CA SER A 173 -23.59 9.93 -0.69
C SER A 173 -23.89 9.00 -1.88
N GLN A 174 -22.85 8.38 -2.45
CA GLN A 174 -22.95 7.49 -3.61
C GLN A 174 -22.37 6.13 -3.25
N VAL A 175 -23.22 5.11 -3.22
CA VAL A 175 -22.85 3.75 -2.84
C VAL A 175 -23.31 2.80 -3.94
N VAL A 176 -22.35 2.08 -4.53
CA VAL A 176 -22.60 1.00 -5.49
C VAL A 176 -21.98 -0.27 -4.92
N THR A 177 -22.79 -1.32 -4.78
CA THR A 177 -22.34 -2.61 -4.26
C THR A 177 -22.72 -3.73 -5.21
N GLU A 178 -21.80 -4.67 -5.45
CA GLU A 178 -22.03 -5.85 -6.29
C GLU A 178 -21.45 -7.09 -5.58
N GLY A 179 -22.24 -8.15 -5.40
CA GLY A 179 -21.81 -9.37 -4.71
C GLY A 179 -22.40 -9.54 -3.29
N LYS A 180 -21.75 -10.38 -2.47
CA LYS A 180 -22.16 -10.71 -1.08
C LYS A 180 -21.10 -10.26 -0.08
N HIS A 181 -21.41 -10.25 1.21
CA HIS A 181 -20.45 -9.92 2.27
C HIS A 181 -19.83 -8.51 2.17
N ILE A 182 -20.67 -7.53 1.82
CA ILE A 182 -20.30 -6.11 1.83
C ILE A 182 -21.05 -5.44 2.97
N TYR A 183 -20.32 -4.86 3.91
CA TYR A 183 -20.87 -4.31 5.14
C TYR A 183 -20.48 -2.85 5.33
N LYS A 184 -21.45 -2.01 5.68
CA LYS A 184 -21.18 -0.68 6.22
C LYS A 184 -20.97 -0.81 7.74
N LYS A 185 -19.85 -0.29 8.24
CA LYS A 185 -19.55 -0.15 9.67
C LYS A 185 -19.87 1.25 10.18
#